data_AF-A0A2V6GHB8-F1
#
_entry.id   AF-A0A2V6GHB8-F1
#
_cell.length_a   1.000
_cell.length_b   1.000
_cell.length_c   1.000
_cell.angle_alpha   90.00
_cell.angle_beta   90.00
_cell.angle_gamma   90.00
#
_symmetry.space_group_name_H-M   'P 1'
#
loop_
_entity.id
_entity.type
_entity.pdbx_description
1 polymer ?
#
loop_
_entity_poly.entity_id
_entity_poly.type
_entity_poly.pdbx_seq_one_letter_code
_entity_poly.pdbx_strand_id
1 'polypeptide(L)'
;MRKKNSDGSRHARLLILVDESNVGSSVRTAGRGLDWLKLREFLAGPSTGRDLIEMVVYAGLPPATPAWQEERDKKNKFIHWLRSNGFMVVTKDGAPAEEGRYKANVDVMMAIDALELSVEMRPDVVILVTGDADFAYLAIKLRRRGIRVEVASVAANLGNILKSAANDVIDLAPLFRTFEMMNVQDLPAPAQQQQRRRMPRFRPPAPRHR
;
A
#
# COMPACT_ATOMS: atom_id res chain seq x y z
N MET A 1 10.53 7.93 -50.61
CA MET A 1 9.54 7.16 -49.82
C MET A 1 10.19 6.65 -48.55
N ARG A 2 9.85 7.20 -47.39
CA ARG A 2 10.01 6.57 -46.06
C ARG A 2 8.84 7.05 -45.22
N LYS A 3 7.74 6.28 -45.22
CA LYS A 3 6.68 6.44 -44.22
C LYS A 3 7.30 6.01 -42.89
N LYS A 4 7.52 6.97 -41.98
CA LYS A 4 7.69 6.66 -40.55
C LYS A 4 6.38 6.01 -40.12
N ASN A 5 6.42 4.72 -39.80
CA ASN A 5 5.34 4.08 -39.09
C ASN A 5 5.25 4.76 -37.73
N SER A 6 4.26 5.64 -37.55
CA SER A 6 3.74 5.98 -36.24
C SER A 6 3.07 4.73 -35.71
N ASP A 7 3.78 3.94 -34.92
CA ASP A 7 3.15 2.89 -34.14
C ASP A 7 2.28 3.59 -33.07
N GLY A 8 1.01 3.81 -33.43
CA GLY A 8 0.01 4.49 -32.62
C GLY A 8 -0.52 3.62 -31.49
N SER A 9 0.33 2.82 -30.87
CA SER A 9 -0.01 2.05 -29.66
C SER A 9 -0.18 3.03 -28.51
N ARG A 10 -1.43 3.37 -28.17
CA ARG A 10 -1.73 4.10 -26.95
C ARG A 10 -1.20 3.29 -25.76
N HIS A 11 -0.27 3.87 -25.00
CA HIS A 11 0.22 3.27 -23.77
C HIS A 11 -0.93 3.06 -22.77
N ALA A 12 -0.87 1.97 -22.01
CA ALA A 12 -1.88 1.66 -21.01
C ALA A 12 -1.81 2.70 -19.88
N ARG A 13 -2.95 3.32 -19.56
CA ARG A 13 -3.04 4.31 -18.49
C ARG A 13 -3.04 3.61 -17.13
N LEU A 14 -2.14 4.02 -16.25
CA LEU A 14 -1.85 3.35 -14.99
C LEU A 14 -2.23 4.22 -13.80
N LEU A 15 -3.01 3.67 -12.87
CA LEU A 15 -3.25 4.25 -11.54
C LEU A 15 -2.58 3.35 -10.48
N ILE A 16 -1.82 3.95 -9.58
CA ILE A 16 -1.15 3.23 -8.48
C ILE A 16 -1.73 3.72 -7.15
N LEU A 17 -2.15 2.79 -6.32
CA LEU A 17 -2.68 3.06 -4.98
C LEU A 17 -1.80 2.33 -3.97
N VAL A 18 -1.20 3.05 -3.04
CA VAL A 18 -0.18 2.53 -2.14
C VAL A 18 -0.63 2.57 -0.68
N ASP A 19 -0.58 1.43 -0.01
CA ASP A 19 -0.63 1.36 1.45
C ASP A 19 0.79 1.54 1.99
N GLU A 20 1.08 2.74 2.51
CA GLU A 20 2.41 3.08 3.02
C GLU A 20 2.86 2.17 4.17
N SER A 21 1.93 1.77 5.02
CA SER A 21 2.23 0.93 6.19
C SER A 21 2.66 -0.47 5.78
N ASN A 22 2.01 -1.02 4.75
CA ASN A 22 2.32 -2.34 4.20
C ASN A 22 3.66 -2.35 3.45
N VAL A 23 3.95 -1.32 2.65
CA VAL A 23 5.25 -1.20 1.97
C VAL A 23 6.38 -1.01 2.99
N GLY A 24 6.21 -0.08 3.94
CA GLY A 24 7.22 0.19 4.95
C GLY A 24 7.53 -1.03 5.82
N SER A 25 6.53 -1.80 6.23
CA SER A 25 6.73 -3.04 7.00
C SER A 25 7.45 -4.13 6.20
N SER A 26 7.12 -4.27 4.90
CA SER A 26 7.76 -5.24 4.02
C SER A 26 9.24 -4.93 3.79
N VAL A 27 9.59 -3.66 3.59
CA VAL A 27 10.96 -3.20 3.36
C VAL A 27 11.82 -3.29 4.62
N ARG A 28 11.25 -2.93 5.79
CA ARG A 28 11.93 -3.11 7.09
C ARG A 28 12.24 -4.58 7.37
N THR A 29 11.33 -5.48 7.03
CA THR A 29 11.56 -6.94 7.16
C THR A 29 12.74 -7.40 6.29
N ALA A 30 12.99 -6.72 5.16
CA ALA A 30 14.15 -6.96 4.32
C ALA A 30 15.46 -6.28 4.82
N GLY A 31 15.42 -5.50 5.90
CA GLY A 31 16.56 -4.78 6.47
C GLY A 31 17.04 -3.58 5.64
N ARG A 32 16.17 -3.00 4.81
CA ARG A 32 16.52 -1.95 3.84
C ARG A 32 15.80 -0.63 4.13
N GLY A 33 16.36 0.46 3.64
CA GLY A 33 15.69 1.77 3.57
C GLY A 33 14.73 1.81 2.39
N LEU A 34 13.54 2.41 2.53
CA LEU A 34 12.58 2.50 1.43
C LEU A 34 12.91 3.68 0.51
N ASP A 35 13.21 3.38 -0.77
CA ASP A 35 13.37 4.36 -1.82
C ASP A 35 12.08 4.48 -2.65
N TRP A 36 11.30 5.52 -2.38
CA TRP A 36 10.01 5.78 -3.04
C TRP A 36 10.15 6.14 -4.52
N LEU A 37 11.25 6.80 -4.89
CA LEU A 37 11.49 7.19 -6.27
C LEU A 37 11.81 5.95 -7.11
N LYS A 38 12.67 5.06 -6.61
CA LYS A 38 12.92 3.77 -7.25
C LYS A 38 11.68 2.89 -7.30
N LEU A 39 10.82 2.92 -6.27
CA LEU A 39 9.54 2.21 -6.31
C LEU A 39 8.63 2.73 -7.44
N ARG A 40 8.48 4.05 -7.57
CA ARG A 40 7.71 4.65 -8.66
C ARG A 40 8.30 4.30 -10.02
N GLU A 41 9.61 4.42 -10.17
CA GLU A 41 10.31 4.08 -11.42
C GLU A 41 10.17 2.60 -11.77
N PHE A 42 10.24 1.70 -10.79
CA PHE A 42 10.07 0.28 -11.01
C PHE A 42 8.65 -0.08 -11.48
N LEU A 43 7.62 0.55 -10.91
CA LEU A 43 6.22 0.25 -11.22
C LEU A 43 5.68 1.01 -12.45
N ALA A 44 6.24 2.19 -12.73
CA ALA A 44 5.67 3.15 -13.67
C ALA A 44 6.71 3.87 -14.53
N GLY A 45 7.98 3.44 -14.51
CA GLY A 45 9.04 4.04 -15.31
C GLY A 45 8.81 3.83 -16.81
N PRO A 46 9.54 4.55 -17.67
CA PRO A 46 9.35 4.50 -19.13
C PRO A 46 9.49 3.10 -19.73
N SER A 47 10.30 2.23 -19.10
CA SER A 47 10.51 0.85 -19.52
C SER A 47 9.26 -0.03 -19.40
N THR A 48 8.27 0.39 -18.61
CA THR A 48 7.01 -0.34 -18.44
C THR A 48 6.06 -0.20 -19.63
N GLY A 49 6.25 0.82 -20.48
CA GLY A 49 5.34 1.14 -21.59
C GLY A 49 3.94 1.59 -21.13
N ARG A 50 3.83 2.09 -19.89
CA ARG A 50 2.58 2.54 -19.27
C ARG A 50 2.66 4.03 -18.97
N ASP A 51 1.54 4.72 -19.13
CA ASP A 51 1.44 6.13 -18.79
C ASP A 51 0.86 6.26 -17.37
N LEU A 52 1.68 6.67 -16.41
CA LEU A 52 1.22 6.94 -15.05
C LEU A 52 0.25 8.11 -15.05
N ILE A 53 -1.01 7.86 -14.66
CA ILE A 53 -1.99 8.91 -14.38
C ILE A 53 -1.64 9.55 -13.04
N GLU A 54 -1.55 8.74 -11.99
CA GLU A 54 -1.27 9.18 -10.63
C GLU A 54 -0.77 8.01 -9.77
N MET A 55 0.04 8.33 -8.75
CA MET A 55 0.43 7.43 -7.68
C MET A 55 0.01 8.02 -6.34
N VAL A 56 -1.05 7.44 -5.77
CA VAL A 56 -1.65 7.90 -4.51
C VAL A 56 -1.11 7.09 -3.35
N VAL A 57 -0.49 7.75 -2.38
CA VAL A 57 0.06 7.16 -1.17
C VAL A 57 -0.89 7.41 0.00
N TYR A 58 -1.42 6.34 0.58
CA TYR A 58 -2.28 6.37 1.75
C TYR A 58 -1.45 6.17 3.01
N ALA A 59 -1.42 7.17 3.87
CA ALA A 59 -0.57 7.18 5.06
C ALA A 59 -1.37 7.48 6.34
N GLY A 60 -1.17 6.63 7.34
CA GLY A 60 -1.64 6.89 8.70
C GLY A 60 -0.71 7.83 9.45
N LEU A 61 -1.26 8.85 10.10
CA LEU A 61 -0.50 9.74 10.98
C LEU A 61 -0.64 9.30 12.45
N PRO A 62 0.41 9.47 13.29
CA PRO A 62 0.28 9.33 14.73
C PRO A 62 -0.81 10.27 15.27
N PRO A 63 -1.51 9.93 16.38
CA PRO A 63 -2.59 10.73 16.92
C PRO A 63 -2.17 12.19 17.18
N ALA A 64 -3.07 13.13 16.95
CA ALA A 64 -2.85 14.56 17.24
C ALA A 64 -2.95 14.84 18.75
N THR A 65 -2.09 14.21 19.54
CA THR A 65 -2.02 14.37 21.01
C THR A 65 -0.58 14.64 21.43
N PRO A 66 -0.34 15.32 22.57
CA PRO A 66 1.01 15.67 23.00
C PRO A 66 1.97 14.48 23.12
N ALA A 67 1.46 13.31 23.51
CA ALA A 67 2.25 12.08 23.65
C ALA A 67 2.88 11.59 22.34
N TRP A 68 2.31 11.95 21.19
CA TRP A 68 2.76 11.48 19.87
C TRP A 68 3.31 12.62 19.00
N GLN A 69 3.51 13.82 19.57
CA GLN A 69 3.85 15.01 18.80
C GLN A 69 5.17 14.84 18.03
N GLU A 70 6.21 14.31 18.68
CA GLU A 70 7.51 14.13 18.03
C GLU A 70 7.45 13.14 16.85
N GLU A 71 6.77 12.01 17.03
CA GLU A 71 6.57 11.02 15.97
C GLU A 71 5.71 11.58 14.83
N ARG A 72 4.68 12.36 15.18
CA ARG A 72 3.83 13.03 14.20
C ARG A 72 4.61 14.04 13.38
N ASP A 73 5.51 14.81 14.00
CA ASP A 73 6.35 15.79 13.30
C ASP A 73 7.34 15.11 12.35
N LYS A 74 7.96 13.99 12.77
CA LYS A 74 8.79 13.16 11.87
C LYS A 74 7.99 12.64 10.69
N LYS A 75 6.77 12.11 10.94
CA LYS A 75 5.89 11.62 9.87
C LYS A 75 5.47 12.75 8.94
N ASN A 76 5.12 13.93 9.46
CA ASN A 76 4.73 15.09 8.65
C ASN A 76 5.87 15.55 7.74
N LYS A 77 7.13 15.61 8.22
CA LYS A 77 8.30 15.91 7.37
C LYS A 77 8.40 14.93 6.20
N PHE A 78 8.20 13.64 6.46
CA PHE A 78 8.18 12.61 5.42
C PHE A 78 7.02 12.80 4.42
N ILE A 79 5.81 13.12 4.90
CA ILE A 79 4.66 13.42 4.03
C ILE A 79 4.91 14.65 3.17
N HIS A 80 5.51 15.70 3.73
CA HIS A 80 5.92 16.88 2.98
C HIS A 80 6.93 16.51 1.90
N TRP A 81 7.93 15.69 2.21
CA TRP A 81 8.91 15.21 1.23
C TRP A 81 8.24 14.44 0.08
N LEU A 82 7.30 13.52 0.36
CA LEU A 82 6.55 12.80 -0.67
C LEU A 82 5.82 13.78 -1.61
N ARG A 83 5.09 14.74 -1.04
CA ARG A 83 4.36 15.75 -1.84
C ARG A 83 5.32 16.59 -2.69
N SER A 84 6.45 17.01 -2.14
CA SER A 84 7.49 17.76 -2.88
C SER A 84 8.12 16.95 -4.02
N ASN A 85 8.07 15.61 -3.97
CA ASN A 85 8.56 14.73 -5.03
C ASN A 85 7.46 14.29 -6.02
N GLY A 86 6.28 14.92 -5.95
CA GLY A 86 5.19 14.72 -6.91
C GLY A 86 4.35 13.47 -6.64
N PHE A 87 4.34 12.96 -5.40
CA PHE A 87 3.37 11.93 -4.99
C PHE A 87 2.08 12.61 -4.52
N MET A 88 0.92 12.11 -4.95
CA MET A 88 -0.34 12.43 -4.29
C MET A 88 -0.38 11.69 -2.95
N VAL A 89 -0.66 12.40 -1.85
CA VAL A 89 -0.63 11.81 -0.51
C VAL A 89 -1.92 12.10 0.24
N VAL A 90 -2.64 11.03 0.57
CA VAL A 90 -3.85 11.03 1.37
C VAL A 90 -3.49 10.58 2.79
N THR A 91 -3.86 11.39 3.78
CA THR A 91 -3.52 11.14 5.18
C THR A 91 -4.74 10.92 6.04
N LYS A 92 -4.64 10.02 7.02
CA LYS A 92 -5.67 9.83 8.04
C LYS A 92 -5.06 9.85 9.43
N ASP A 93 -5.67 10.61 10.32
CA ASP A 93 -5.24 10.64 11.72
C ASP A 93 -5.52 9.31 12.41
N GLY A 94 -4.52 8.81 13.11
CA GLY A 94 -4.63 7.65 13.97
C GLY A 94 -5.41 7.94 15.24
N ALA A 95 -6.08 6.91 15.74
CA ALA A 95 -6.69 6.92 17.06
C ALA A 95 -5.77 6.21 18.06
N PRO A 96 -5.67 6.71 19.31
CA PRO A 96 -5.03 5.98 20.39
C PRO A 96 -5.63 4.58 20.54
N ALA A 97 -4.77 3.61 20.82
CA ALA A 97 -5.13 2.25 21.16
C ALA A 97 -4.58 1.91 22.56
N GLU A 98 -4.87 0.71 23.03
CA GLU A 98 -4.34 0.21 24.31
C GLU A 98 -2.81 0.21 24.33
N GLU A 99 -2.24 0.36 25.54
CA GLU A 99 -0.80 0.21 25.82
C GLU A 99 0.12 1.17 25.05
N GLY A 100 -0.27 2.44 24.92
CA GLY A 100 0.60 3.44 24.27
C GLY A 100 0.86 3.10 22.81
N ARG A 101 -0.14 2.55 22.12
CA ARG A 101 -0.12 2.31 20.67
C ARG A 101 -1.15 3.21 19.99
N TYR A 102 -1.09 3.28 18.67
CA TYR A 102 -2.14 3.90 17.87
C TYR A 102 -2.50 3.03 16.68
N LYS A 103 -3.71 3.24 16.15
CA LYS A 103 -4.18 2.60 14.92
C LYS A 103 -4.60 3.69 13.94
N ALA A 104 -3.97 3.68 12.77
CA ALA A 104 -4.31 4.55 11.66
C ALA A 104 -4.57 3.67 10.42
N ASN A 105 -5.76 3.07 10.35
CA ASN A 105 -6.16 2.22 9.22
C ASN A 105 -6.71 3.10 8.09
N VAL A 106 -6.08 3.01 6.92
CA VAL A 106 -6.41 3.75 5.70
C VAL A 106 -7.19 2.93 4.68
N ASP A 107 -7.44 1.65 4.94
CA ASP A 107 -7.94 0.67 3.95
C ASP A 107 -9.30 1.05 3.39
N VAL A 108 -10.22 1.50 4.25
CA VAL A 108 -11.56 1.93 3.83
C VAL A 108 -11.48 3.16 2.93
N MET A 109 -10.61 4.11 3.27
CA MET A 109 -10.41 5.33 2.49
C MET A 109 -9.81 4.99 1.12
N MET A 110 -8.74 4.20 1.12
CA MET A 110 -8.12 3.70 -0.10
C MET A 110 -9.11 2.92 -0.98
N ALA A 111 -9.98 2.09 -0.40
CA ALA A 111 -10.96 1.32 -1.16
C ALA A 111 -12.07 2.19 -1.79
N ILE A 112 -12.50 3.25 -1.09
CA ILE A 112 -13.48 4.22 -1.61
C ILE A 112 -12.85 5.00 -2.77
N ASP A 113 -11.70 5.61 -2.53
CA ASP A 113 -10.98 6.40 -3.53
C ASP A 113 -10.63 5.55 -4.75
N ALA A 114 -10.20 4.29 -4.56
CA ALA A 114 -9.89 3.39 -5.66
C ALA A 114 -11.07 3.23 -6.63
N LEU A 115 -12.29 3.12 -6.11
CA LEU A 115 -13.50 2.99 -6.93
C LEU A 115 -13.88 4.32 -7.60
N GLU A 116 -13.74 5.43 -6.88
CA GLU A 116 -14.02 6.78 -7.39
C GLU A 116 -13.05 7.19 -8.49
N LEU A 117 -11.75 7.16 -8.21
CA LEU A 117 -10.68 7.48 -9.17
C LEU A 117 -10.75 6.57 -10.40
N SER A 118 -11.15 5.30 -10.23
CA SER A 118 -11.35 4.39 -11.36
C SER A 118 -12.47 4.81 -12.31
N VAL A 119 -13.51 5.48 -11.81
CA VAL A 119 -14.60 6.03 -12.63
C VAL A 119 -14.18 7.32 -13.32
N GLU A 120 -13.50 8.20 -12.58
CA GLU A 120 -13.11 9.53 -13.05
C GLU A 120 -11.95 9.48 -14.03
N MET A 121 -10.87 8.79 -13.66
CA MET A 121 -9.63 8.75 -14.43
C MET A 121 -9.62 7.69 -15.52
N ARG A 122 -10.51 6.69 -15.40
CA ARG A 122 -10.68 5.54 -16.30
C ARG A 122 -9.32 4.89 -16.65
N PRO A 123 -8.59 4.35 -15.65
CA PRO A 123 -7.33 3.67 -15.88
C PRO A 123 -7.56 2.35 -16.63
N ASP A 124 -6.59 1.98 -17.47
CA ASP A 124 -6.56 0.67 -18.11
C ASP A 124 -6.01 -0.38 -17.13
N VAL A 125 -5.08 0.04 -16.26
CA VAL A 125 -4.45 -0.79 -15.22
C VAL A 125 -4.49 -0.09 -13.86
N VAL A 126 -4.82 -0.83 -12.81
CA VAL A 126 -4.64 -0.40 -11.41
C VAL A 126 -3.63 -1.32 -10.73
N ILE A 127 -2.60 -0.73 -10.11
CA ILE A 127 -1.70 -1.45 -9.20
C ILE A 127 -2.11 -1.13 -7.76
N LEU A 128 -2.47 -2.17 -7.01
CA LEU A 128 -2.62 -2.10 -5.55
C LEU A 128 -1.29 -2.50 -4.90
N VAL A 129 -0.61 -1.54 -4.27
CA VAL A 129 0.65 -1.81 -3.56
C VAL A 129 0.34 -2.12 -2.10
N THR A 130 -0.09 -3.36 -1.86
CA THR A 130 -0.42 -3.92 -0.54
C THR A 130 -0.42 -5.44 -0.61
N GLY A 131 -0.10 -6.10 0.51
CA GLY A 131 -0.25 -7.55 0.69
C GLY A 131 -1.55 -7.96 1.39
N ASP A 132 -2.38 -7.01 1.86
CA ASP A 132 -3.52 -7.31 2.71
C ASP A 132 -4.67 -8.00 1.96
N ALA A 133 -5.07 -9.18 2.45
CA ALA A 133 -6.13 -9.99 1.87
C ALA A 133 -7.50 -9.27 1.84
N ASP A 134 -7.74 -8.28 2.72
CA ASP A 134 -9.00 -7.55 2.79
C ASP A 134 -9.28 -6.72 1.51
N PHE A 135 -8.24 -6.40 0.71
CA PHE A 135 -8.39 -5.75 -0.60
C PHE A 135 -8.84 -6.69 -1.73
N ALA A 136 -8.96 -8.00 -1.50
CA ALA A 136 -9.37 -8.95 -2.53
C ALA A 136 -10.72 -8.60 -3.16
N TYR A 137 -11.67 -8.13 -2.35
CA TYR A 137 -12.98 -7.73 -2.86
C TYR A 137 -12.91 -6.45 -3.70
N LEU A 138 -12.04 -5.49 -3.34
CA LEU A 138 -11.76 -4.31 -4.15
C LEU A 138 -11.22 -4.71 -5.52
N ALA A 139 -10.23 -5.61 -5.56
CA ALA A 139 -9.65 -6.11 -6.81
C ALA A 139 -10.74 -6.71 -7.73
N ILE A 140 -11.65 -7.52 -7.19
CA ILE A 140 -12.79 -8.07 -7.95
C ILE A 140 -13.69 -6.95 -8.49
N LYS A 141 -13.98 -5.91 -7.69
CA LYS A 141 -14.84 -4.79 -8.12
C LYS A 141 -14.22 -3.96 -9.23
N LEU A 142 -12.92 -3.70 -9.16
CA LEU A 142 -12.17 -3.01 -10.21
C LEU A 142 -12.15 -3.83 -11.50
N ARG A 143 -11.90 -5.15 -11.41
CA ARG A 143 -11.93 -6.05 -12.56
C ARG A 143 -13.29 -6.11 -13.25
N ARG A 144 -14.39 -6.09 -12.48
CA ARG A 144 -15.75 -6.03 -13.04
C ARG A 144 -16.04 -4.74 -13.82
N ARG A 145 -15.23 -3.69 -13.63
CA ARG A 145 -15.28 -2.45 -14.41
C ARG A 145 -14.40 -2.49 -15.67
N GLY A 146 -13.80 -3.64 -15.99
CA GLY A 146 -12.93 -3.81 -17.16
C GLY A 146 -11.47 -3.40 -16.93
N ILE A 147 -11.09 -3.08 -15.70
CA ILE A 147 -9.73 -2.65 -15.34
C ILE A 147 -8.85 -3.89 -15.09
N ARG A 148 -7.64 -3.92 -15.63
CA ARG A 148 -6.62 -4.92 -15.24
C ARG A 148 -6.09 -4.55 -13.85
N VAL A 149 -6.22 -5.46 -12.89
CA VAL A 149 -5.74 -5.24 -11.52
C VAL A 149 -4.48 -6.05 -11.28
N GLU A 150 -3.41 -5.37 -10.90
CA GLU A 150 -2.16 -5.99 -10.49
C GLU A 150 -1.93 -5.69 -9.01
N VAL A 151 -1.28 -6.61 -8.30
CA VAL A 151 -0.94 -6.43 -6.89
C VAL A 151 0.56 -6.44 -6.75
N ALA A 152 1.13 -5.40 -6.14
CA ALA A 152 2.55 -5.32 -5.87
C ALA A 152 2.80 -5.56 -4.37
N SER A 153 3.48 -6.66 -4.05
CA SER A 153 3.82 -7.03 -2.67
C SER A 153 4.98 -8.02 -2.65
N VAL A 154 5.55 -8.25 -1.47
CA VAL A 154 6.51 -9.35 -1.27
C VAL A 154 5.71 -10.64 -1.05
N ALA A 155 6.15 -11.75 -1.67
CA ALA A 155 5.44 -13.03 -1.60
C ALA A 155 5.09 -13.49 -0.17
N ALA A 156 5.96 -13.20 0.81
CA ALA A 156 5.75 -13.54 2.21
C ALA A 156 4.58 -12.79 2.89
N ASN A 157 4.24 -11.60 2.37
CA ASN A 157 3.22 -10.73 2.95
C ASN A 157 1.92 -10.69 2.13
N LEU A 158 1.88 -11.40 0.99
CA LEU A 158 0.74 -11.41 0.09
C LEU A 158 -0.31 -12.44 0.52
N GLY A 159 -1.51 -11.97 0.86
CA GLY A 159 -2.65 -12.84 1.14
C GLY A 159 -3.09 -13.65 -0.09
N ASN A 160 -3.27 -14.96 0.08
CA ASN A 160 -3.66 -15.88 -1.00
C ASN A 160 -4.96 -15.46 -1.72
N ILE A 161 -5.95 -14.95 -0.96
CA ILE A 161 -7.24 -14.54 -1.53
C ILE A 161 -7.04 -13.31 -2.44
N LEU A 162 -6.21 -12.35 -2.04
CA LEU A 162 -5.88 -11.19 -2.88
C LEU A 162 -5.11 -11.61 -4.13
N LYS A 163 -4.13 -12.51 -3.98
CA LYS A 163 -3.39 -13.10 -5.10
C LYS A 163 -4.33 -13.71 -6.15
N SER A 164 -5.32 -14.49 -5.72
CA SER A 164 -6.31 -15.11 -6.63
C SER A 164 -7.30 -14.10 -7.22
N ALA A 165 -7.55 -12.98 -6.53
CA ALA A 165 -8.47 -11.93 -6.98
C ALA A 165 -7.85 -10.98 -8.02
N ALA A 166 -6.52 -10.85 -8.07
CA ALA A 166 -5.81 -10.02 -9.03
C ALA A 166 -5.68 -10.69 -10.41
N ASN A 167 -5.36 -9.90 -11.44
CA ASN A 167 -4.94 -10.41 -12.74
C ASN A 167 -3.46 -10.82 -12.76
N ASP A 168 -2.63 -10.15 -11.96
CA ASP A 168 -1.20 -10.39 -11.89
C ASP A 168 -0.61 -9.98 -10.54
N VAL A 169 0.60 -10.48 -10.25
CA VAL A 169 1.35 -10.14 -9.05
C VAL A 169 2.75 -9.67 -9.42
N ILE A 170 3.12 -8.50 -8.92
CA ILE A 170 4.45 -7.92 -9.03
C ILE A 170 5.20 -8.20 -7.72
N ASP A 171 6.24 -9.03 -7.78
CA ASP A 171 7.10 -9.27 -6.62
C ASP A 171 8.03 -8.08 -6.39
N LEU A 172 7.91 -7.45 -5.22
CA LEU A 172 8.75 -6.32 -4.82
C LEU A 172 10.08 -6.74 -4.18
N ALA A 173 10.27 -8.02 -3.85
CA ALA A 173 11.47 -8.50 -3.19
C ALA A 173 12.77 -8.21 -3.99
N PRO A 174 12.82 -8.36 -5.33
CA PRO A 174 13.99 -8.00 -6.12
C PRO A 174 14.34 -6.52 -6.02
N LEU A 175 13.34 -5.65 -6.10
CA LEU A 175 13.52 -4.20 -5.97
C LEU A 175 14.09 -3.86 -4.59
N PHE A 176 13.51 -4.40 -3.52
CA PHE A 176 13.93 -4.08 -2.16
C PHE A 176 15.40 -4.47 -1.90
N ARG A 177 15.89 -5.54 -2.52
CA ARG A 177 17.32 -5.92 -2.43
C ARG A 177 18.27 -4.87 -3.02
N THR A 178 17.80 -4.01 -3.93
CA THR A 178 18.60 -2.92 -4.54
C THR A 178 18.66 -1.67 -3.66
N PHE A 179 17.84 -1.60 -2.61
CA PHE A 179 17.82 -0.45 -1.72
C PHE A 179 19.01 -0.47 -0.76
N GLU A 180 19.38 0.70 -0.26
CA GLU A 180 20.44 0.82 0.74
C GLU A 180 20.03 0.14 2.05
N MET A 181 21.01 -0.30 2.83
CA MET A 181 20.74 -0.86 4.15
C MET A 181 20.16 0.23 5.06
N MET A 182 19.16 -0.13 5.87
CA MET A 182 18.57 0.81 6.81
C MET A 182 19.60 1.13 7.90
N ASN A 183 19.86 2.41 8.18
CA ASN A 183 20.66 2.79 9.34
C ASN A 183 19.88 2.43 10.62
N VAL A 184 20.54 1.73 11.55
CA VAL A 184 19.94 1.24 12.81
C VAL A 184 19.40 2.38 13.70
N GLN A 185 19.85 3.62 13.45
CA GLN A 185 19.45 4.82 14.18
C GLN A 185 18.09 5.41 13.74
N ASP A 186 17.60 5.06 12.54
CA ASP A 186 16.32 5.56 11.99
C ASP A 186 15.11 4.70 12.37
N LEU A 187 15.26 3.73 13.28
CA LEU A 187 14.17 2.89 13.77
C LEU A 187 13.24 3.71 14.69
N PRO A 188 11.96 3.94 14.34
CA PRO A 188 10.95 4.10 15.38
C PRO A 188 10.84 2.76 16.12
N ALA A 189 10.61 2.80 17.44
CA ALA A 189 10.35 1.59 18.21
C ALA A 189 9.29 0.73 17.51
N PRO A 190 9.43 -0.61 17.51
CA PRO A 190 8.60 -1.47 16.68
C PRO A 190 7.12 -1.26 17.00
N ALA A 191 6.39 -0.60 16.09
CA ALA A 191 4.94 -0.60 16.07
C ALA A 191 4.49 -2.02 15.76
N GLN A 192 4.26 -2.82 16.81
CA GLN A 192 3.70 -4.15 16.73
C GLN A 192 2.23 -4.06 16.31
N GLN A 193 1.97 -3.78 15.03
CA GLN A 193 0.70 -4.10 14.40
C GLN A 193 0.64 -5.60 14.15
N GLN A 194 0.52 -6.36 15.23
CA GLN A 194 0.14 -7.77 15.14
C GLN A 194 -1.38 -7.82 15.23
N GLN A 195 -2.04 -7.88 14.07
CA GLN A 195 -3.38 -8.44 13.96
C GLN A 195 -3.31 -9.92 14.39
N ARG A 196 -3.29 -10.18 15.70
CA ARG A 196 -3.72 -11.46 16.24
C ARG A 196 -5.22 -11.36 16.40
N ARG A 197 -5.96 -11.82 15.39
CA ARG A 197 -7.38 -12.21 15.55
C ARG A 197 -7.45 -13.24 16.67
N ARG A 198 -7.70 -12.81 17.91
CA ARG A 198 -8.10 -13.72 18.98
C ARG A 198 -9.52 -14.17 18.65
N MET A 199 -9.64 -15.37 18.11
CA MET A 199 -10.93 -16.09 18.08
C MET A 199 -11.45 -16.15 19.53
N PRO A 200 -12.70 -15.76 19.82
CA PRO A 200 -13.26 -15.99 21.14
C PRO A 200 -13.36 -17.50 21.37
N ARG A 201 -12.64 -18.01 22.37
CA ARG A 201 -12.82 -19.39 22.84
C ARG A 201 -14.23 -19.50 23.43
N PHE A 202 -15.14 -20.14 22.70
CA PHE A 202 -16.43 -20.55 23.22
C PHE A 202 -16.18 -21.51 24.39
N ARG A 203 -16.57 -21.12 25.61
CA ARG A 203 -16.48 -21.96 26.80
C ARG A 203 -17.82 -22.68 26.94
N PRO A 204 -17.90 -24.02 26.83
CA PRO A 204 -19.16 -24.72 27.04
C PRO A 204 -19.58 -24.60 28.52
N PRO A 205 -20.89 -24.52 28.81
CA PRO A 205 -21.37 -24.45 30.19
C PRO A 205 -21.09 -25.78 30.91
N ALA A 206 -20.67 -25.68 32.17
CA ALA A 206 -20.38 -26.83 33.02
C ALA A 206 -21.65 -27.68 33.27
N PRO A 207 -21.53 -29.02 33.38
CA PRO A 207 -22.66 -29.88 33.66
C PRO A 207 -23.15 -29.63 35.10
N ARG A 208 -24.44 -29.33 35.25
CA ARG A 208 -25.12 -29.33 36.55
C ARG A 208 -25.23 -30.78 37.02
N HIS A 209 -24.47 -31.15 38.04
CA HIS A 209 -24.73 -32.38 38.79
C HIS A 209 -26.04 -32.22 39.57
N ARG A 210 -26.95 -33.18 39.39
CA ARG A 210 -28.06 -33.45 40.31
C ARG A 210 -27.56 -34.26 41.50
#